data_AF-A0A7J3AQU0-F1
#
_entry.id   AF-A0A7J3AQU0-F1
#
_cell.length_a   1.000
_cell.length_b   1.000
_cell.length_c   1.000
_cell.angle_alpha   90.00
_cell.angle_beta   90.00
_cell.angle_gamma   90.00
#
_symmetry.space_group_name_H-M   'P 1'
#
loop_
_entity.id
_entity.type
_entity.pdbx_description
1 polymer ?
#
loop_
_entity_poly.entity_id
_entity_poly.type
_entity_poly.pdbx_seq_one_letter_code
_entity_poly.pdbx_strand_id
1 'polypeptide(L)'
;MKLWDFRMMRDGKIELGRNMADLLGMPDDSEVFMTMFRYESDSRISYEVVVSPFGPENYRELCFAVFQVKDQPGALAQCAKFLKSRNIDILNSESIAFMPSILMKWVMLIDLSFYGDRRNLEREFKELKDADDPSLSYVDSMRTEPSNLADRYTKGSAAGNARVLTRPLRKMEKQGTIIKNGTLQLPEAYLGFLGKRDSPVMLIGDSNSWLLSLSFLSEKADLWKLTYTIPDRPGAIYEISNAMAEESINILAGYSQVLIYYQKMLFEIVVDISGCKSGCADFKDHLLKKTASLGKEFSLVSAEKITFM
;
A
#
# COMPACT_ATOMS: atom_id res chain seq x y z
N MET A 1 -7.84 -3.87 -7.01
CA MET A 1 -6.46 -4.41 -7.04
C MET A 1 -6.01 -4.63 -5.61
N LYS A 2 -5.39 -5.78 -5.31
CA LYS A 2 -4.86 -6.08 -3.97
C LYS A 2 -3.40 -5.66 -3.93
N LEU A 3 -3.05 -4.73 -3.04
CA LEU A 3 -1.68 -4.29 -2.81
C LEU A 3 -1.17 -4.86 -1.50
N TRP A 4 -1.33 -6.16 -1.32
CA TRP A 4 -0.70 -6.90 -0.24
C TRP A 4 -0.28 -8.29 -0.71
N ASP A 5 0.79 -8.82 -0.13
CA ASP A 5 1.29 -10.17 -0.38
C ASP A 5 1.95 -10.74 0.89
N PHE A 6 2.16 -12.05 0.93
CA PHE A 6 2.79 -12.75 2.06
C PHE A 6 3.98 -13.55 1.55
N ARG A 7 5.16 -13.30 2.12
CA ARG A 7 6.43 -13.87 1.67
C ARG A 7 7.25 -14.39 2.84
N MET A 8 8.21 -15.25 2.54
CA MET A 8 9.22 -15.67 3.49
C MET A 8 10.45 -14.79 3.30
N MET A 9 10.87 -14.11 4.36
CA MET A 9 12.24 -13.62 4.44
C MET A 9 13.15 -14.82 4.67
N ARG A 10 14.20 -14.95 3.86
CA ARG A 10 15.22 -15.99 3.98
C ARG A 10 16.60 -15.35 4.01
N ASP A 11 17.35 -15.55 5.07
CA ASP A 11 18.68 -14.95 5.25
C ASP A 11 18.68 -13.41 5.04
N GLY A 12 17.62 -12.75 5.52
CA GLY A 12 17.41 -11.31 5.35
C GLY A 12 16.99 -10.85 3.95
N LYS A 13 16.75 -11.77 3.01
CA LYS A 13 16.28 -11.49 1.65
C LYS A 13 14.77 -11.70 1.53
N ILE A 14 14.11 -10.79 0.82
CA ILE A 14 12.65 -10.81 0.60
C ILE A 14 12.38 -10.64 -0.89
N GLU A 15 11.67 -11.60 -1.47
CA GLU A 15 11.16 -11.47 -2.83
C GLU A 15 9.94 -10.54 -2.85
N LEU A 16 9.98 -9.47 -3.65
CA LEU A 16 8.90 -8.48 -3.71
C LEU A 16 7.74 -8.92 -4.61
N GLY A 17 8.03 -9.78 -5.59
CA GLY A 17 7.11 -10.15 -6.66
C GLY A 17 6.90 -9.01 -7.67
N ARG A 18 6.82 -9.36 -8.96
CA ARG A 18 6.75 -8.36 -10.06
C ARG A 18 5.58 -7.40 -9.91
N ASN A 19 4.38 -7.91 -9.60
CA ASN A 19 3.19 -7.08 -9.48
C ASN A 19 3.34 -5.98 -8.42
N MET A 20 3.93 -6.27 -7.25
CA MET A 20 4.10 -5.27 -6.20
C MET A 20 5.20 -4.26 -6.57
N ALA A 21 6.33 -4.77 -7.06
CA ALA A 21 7.48 -3.97 -7.48
C ALA A 21 7.09 -2.96 -8.58
N ASP A 22 6.43 -3.43 -9.64
CA ASP A 22 6.03 -2.60 -10.78
C ASP A 22 5.03 -1.52 -10.37
N LEU A 23 4.02 -1.88 -9.57
CA LEU A 23 2.96 -0.94 -9.14
C LEU A 23 3.47 0.18 -8.22
N LEU A 24 4.58 -0.05 -7.52
CA LEU A 24 5.16 0.92 -6.60
C LEU A 24 6.36 1.68 -7.20
N GLY A 25 6.69 1.43 -8.48
CA GLY A 25 7.84 2.07 -9.13
C GLY A 25 9.18 1.59 -8.57
N MET A 26 9.26 0.31 -8.19
CA MET A 26 10.47 -0.32 -7.67
C MET A 26 10.86 -1.57 -8.49
N PRO A 27 11.02 -1.46 -9.83
CA PRO A 27 11.49 -2.57 -10.65
C PRO A 27 12.93 -2.98 -10.29
N ASP A 28 13.40 -4.08 -10.87
CA ASP A 28 14.80 -4.50 -10.73
C ASP A 28 15.78 -3.37 -11.08
N ASP A 29 16.91 -3.38 -10.36
CA ASP A 29 17.97 -2.36 -10.38
C ASP A 29 17.57 -0.99 -9.81
N SER A 30 16.37 -0.83 -9.26
CA SER A 30 15.99 0.36 -8.50
C SER A 30 16.79 0.46 -7.20
N GLU A 31 17.31 1.66 -6.93
CA GLU A 31 17.82 2.01 -5.61
C GLU A 31 16.66 2.40 -4.70
N VAL A 32 16.57 1.75 -3.54
CA VAL A 32 15.56 2.02 -2.52
C VAL A 32 16.18 2.36 -1.18
N PHE A 33 15.47 3.19 -0.43
CA PHE A 33 15.82 3.61 0.90
C PHE A 33 14.87 2.97 1.90
N MET A 34 15.42 2.60 3.05
CA MET A 34 14.68 1.89 4.08
C MET A 34 14.77 2.61 5.41
N THR A 35 13.65 2.63 6.13
CA THR A 35 13.60 2.98 7.55
C THR A 35 12.81 1.92 8.31
N MET A 36 13.37 1.48 9.42
CA MET A 36 12.75 0.48 10.28
C MET A 36 12.07 1.16 11.47
N PHE A 37 10.91 0.65 11.87
CA PHE A 37 10.16 1.09 13.03
C PHE A 37 9.88 -0.09 13.96
N ARG A 38 9.96 0.16 15.27
CA ARG A 38 9.45 -0.73 16.31
C ARG A 38 8.14 -0.16 16.84
N TYR A 39 7.12 -1.01 16.84
CA TYR A 39 5.82 -0.71 17.42
C TYR A 39 5.65 -1.49 18.72
N GLU A 40 5.17 -0.80 19.74
CA GLU A 40 4.84 -1.39 21.03
C GLU A 40 3.40 -1.02 21.38
N SER A 41 2.58 -2.02 21.67
CA SER A 41 1.22 -1.82 22.17
C SER A 41 0.92 -2.91 23.19
N ASP A 42 0.53 -2.49 24.39
CA ASP A 42 0.40 -3.34 25.57
C ASP A 42 1.70 -4.13 25.85
N SER A 43 1.69 -5.44 25.58
CA SER A 43 2.83 -6.37 25.72
C SER A 43 3.32 -6.93 24.38
N ARG A 44 2.82 -6.41 23.26
CA ARG A 44 3.16 -6.87 21.91
C ARG A 44 4.17 -5.94 21.28
N ILE A 45 5.16 -6.55 20.61
CA ILE A 45 6.16 -5.85 19.82
C ILE A 45 6.00 -6.30 18.38
N SER A 46 6.02 -5.34 17.46
CA SER A 46 6.07 -5.61 16.02
C SER A 46 7.08 -4.69 15.36
N TYR A 47 7.50 -5.06 14.16
CA TYR A 47 8.45 -4.31 13.37
C TYR A 47 7.89 -4.08 11.98
N GLU A 48 8.20 -2.91 11.44
CA GLU A 48 7.97 -2.56 10.04
C GLU A 48 9.26 -2.05 9.42
N VAL A 49 9.51 -2.40 8.17
CA VAL A 49 10.45 -1.68 7.32
C VAL A 49 9.66 -0.96 6.23
N VAL A 50 9.76 0.37 6.20
CA VAL A 50 9.24 1.20 5.12
C VAL A 50 10.33 1.29 4.06
N VAL A 51 9.97 0.95 2.82
CA VAL A 51 10.82 0.93 1.63
C VAL A 51 10.27 1.94 0.63
N SER A 52 11.14 2.80 0.10
CA SER A 52 10.77 3.83 -0.88
C SER A 52 11.90 4.04 -1.88
N PRO A 53 11.62 4.28 -3.18
CA PRO A 53 12.65 4.70 -4.13
C PRO A 53 13.18 6.11 -3.84
N PHE A 54 12.50 6.86 -2.96
CA PHE A 54 12.88 8.22 -2.59
C PHE A 54 13.63 8.22 -1.24
N GLY A 55 14.78 8.88 -1.18
CA GLY A 55 15.58 8.97 0.05
C GLY A 55 15.03 9.97 1.06
N PRO A 56 15.35 9.82 2.37
CA PRO A 56 14.91 10.73 3.42
C PRO A 56 15.32 12.19 3.21
N GLU A 57 16.44 12.41 2.51
CA GLU A 57 16.97 13.76 2.25
C GLU A 57 16.21 14.49 1.13
N ASN A 58 15.37 13.77 0.38
CA ASN A 58 14.62 14.29 -0.77
C ASN A 58 13.20 14.77 -0.40
N TYR A 59 12.79 14.62 0.86
CA TYR A 59 11.43 14.92 1.31
C TYR A 59 11.33 16.31 1.94
N ARG A 60 11.18 17.37 1.14
CA ARG A 60 10.83 18.70 1.69
C ARG A 60 9.39 19.05 1.39
N GLU A 61 8.99 19.03 0.12
CA GLU A 61 7.62 19.36 -0.29
C GLU A 61 7.18 18.43 -1.43
N LEU A 62 6.77 17.20 -1.07
CA LEU A 62 6.17 16.27 -2.05
C LEU A 62 4.66 16.38 -2.04
N CYS A 63 4.06 16.45 -3.22
CA CYS A 63 2.62 16.45 -3.35
C CYS A 63 2.15 15.63 -4.56
N PHE A 64 0.91 15.17 -4.48
CA PHE A 64 0.20 14.62 -5.62
C PHE A 64 -0.40 15.76 -6.44
N ALA A 65 -0.11 15.79 -7.73
CA ALA A 65 -0.82 16.61 -8.68
C ALA A 65 -1.72 15.74 -9.56
N VAL A 66 -2.95 16.19 -9.76
CA VAL A 66 -3.92 15.54 -10.64
C VAL A 66 -4.35 16.56 -11.69
N PHE A 67 -4.06 16.24 -12.95
CA PHE A 67 -4.55 17.00 -14.10
C PHE A 67 -5.67 16.25 -14.79
N GLN A 68 -6.68 17.00 -15.23
CA GLN A 68 -7.61 16.55 -16.27
C GLN A 68 -7.23 17.26 -17.56
N VAL A 69 -7.05 16.47 -18.62
CA VAL A 69 -6.56 16.95 -19.91
C VAL A 69 -7.39 16.36 -21.03
N LYS A 70 -7.41 17.05 -22.17
CA LYS A 70 -7.98 16.50 -23.40
C LYS A 70 -7.16 15.29 -23.83
N ASP A 71 -7.83 14.21 -24.24
CA ASP A 71 -7.15 13.04 -24.78
C ASP A 71 -6.76 13.27 -26.24
N GLN A 72 -5.72 14.09 -26.44
CA GLN A 72 -5.23 14.53 -27.74
C GLN A 72 -3.68 14.63 -27.74
N PRO A 73 -3.04 14.49 -28.91
CA PRO A 73 -1.60 14.68 -29.04
C PRO A 73 -1.13 16.03 -28.45
N GLY A 74 -0.13 15.98 -27.57
CA GLY A 74 0.46 17.16 -26.95
C GLY A 74 -0.19 17.63 -25.64
N ALA A 75 -1.30 17.05 -25.21
CA ALA A 75 -1.96 17.43 -23.95
C ALA A 75 -1.07 17.18 -22.72
N LEU A 76 -0.47 15.99 -22.61
CA LEU A 76 0.51 15.68 -21.56
C LEU A 76 1.76 16.57 -21.66
N ALA A 77 2.17 16.94 -22.88
CA ALA A 77 3.31 17.83 -23.07
C ALA A 77 3.03 19.25 -22.55
N GLN A 78 1.80 19.76 -22.64
CA GLN A 78 1.42 21.04 -22.02
C GLN A 78 1.50 20.97 -20.49
N CYS A 79 0.95 19.92 -19.87
CA CYS A 79 1.08 19.69 -18.43
C CYS A 79 2.54 19.63 -17.98
N ALA A 80 3.35 18.81 -18.65
CA ALA A 80 4.77 18.66 -18.34
C ALA A 80 5.53 19.98 -18.53
N LYS A 81 5.19 20.77 -19.56
CA LYS A 81 5.79 22.09 -19.80
C LYS A 81 5.42 23.09 -18.70
N PHE A 82 4.16 23.09 -18.24
CA PHE A 82 3.69 23.93 -17.15
C PHE A 82 4.47 23.67 -15.84
N LEU A 83 4.73 22.40 -15.52
CA LEU A 83 5.57 22.01 -14.36
C LEU A 83 7.04 22.34 -14.60
N LYS A 84 7.59 21.99 -15.77
CA LYS A 84 8.99 22.25 -16.13
C LYS A 84 9.35 23.73 -16.06
N SER A 85 8.49 24.63 -16.54
CA SER A 85 8.77 26.08 -16.50
C SER A 85 8.86 26.65 -15.08
N ARG A 86 8.41 25.87 -14.09
CA ARG A 86 8.43 26.18 -12.66
C ARG A 86 9.52 25.40 -11.90
N ASN A 87 10.38 24.68 -12.63
CA ASN A 87 11.39 23.81 -12.07
C ASN A 87 10.82 22.75 -11.10
N ILE A 88 9.63 22.24 -11.43
CA ILE A 88 8.96 21.17 -10.69
C ILE A 88 9.24 19.85 -11.40
N ASP A 89 9.77 18.89 -10.65
CA ASP A 89 10.08 17.56 -11.17
C ASP A 89 8.90 16.60 -10.98
N ILE A 90 8.73 15.68 -11.93
CA ILE A 90 7.73 14.60 -11.86
C ILE A 90 8.46 13.33 -11.45
N LEU A 91 8.13 12.82 -10.27
CA LEU A 91 8.84 11.67 -9.69
C LEU A 91 8.23 10.34 -10.16
N ASN A 92 6.95 10.13 -9.87
CA ASN A 92 6.17 8.98 -10.33
C ASN A 92 4.89 9.48 -10.98
N SER A 93 4.37 8.77 -11.98
CA SER A 93 3.09 9.17 -12.58
C SER A 93 2.35 8.03 -13.26
N GLU A 94 1.03 8.18 -13.32
CA GLU A 94 0.12 7.30 -14.06
C GLU A 94 -0.90 8.16 -14.82
N SER A 95 -1.02 7.93 -16.13
CA SER A 95 -2.02 8.58 -16.97
C SER A 95 -2.96 7.55 -17.57
N ILE A 96 -4.24 7.89 -17.64
CA ILE A 96 -5.26 7.01 -18.21
C ILE A 96 -6.35 7.83 -18.90
N ALA A 97 -6.68 7.43 -20.13
CA ALA A 97 -7.84 7.96 -20.85
C ALA A 97 -9.11 7.36 -20.23
N PHE A 98 -9.88 8.18 -19.52
CA PHE A 98 -11.17 7.78 -18.94
C PHE A 98 -12.26 7.73 -20.00
N MET A 99 -12.17 8.63 -20.98
CA MET A 99 -13.04 8.68 -22.15
C MET A 99 -12.14 8.87 -23.37
N PRO A 100 -11.81 7.79 -24.10
CA PRO A 100 -10.88 7.86 -25.22
C PRO A 100 -11.27 8.95 -26.22
N SER A 101 -10.28 9.70 -26.71
CA SER A 101 -10.42 10.88 -27.60
C SER A 101 -11.16 12.08 -26.99
N ILE A 102 -11.53 12.03 -25.71
CA ILE A 102 -12.26 13.10 -25.02
C ILE A 102 -11.45 13.58 -23.82
N LEU A 103 -11.21 12.72 -22.84
CA LEU A 103 -10.69 13.09 -21.54
C LEU A 103 -9.71 12.05 -20.98
N MET A 104 -8.59 12.56 -20.50
CA MET A 104 -7.56 11.82 -19.78
C MET A 104 -7.34 12.45 -18.41
N LYS A 105 -7.01 11.61 -17.44
CA LYS A 105 -6.50 12.05 -16.15
C LYS A 105 -5.03 11.67 -16.06
N TRP A 106 -4.23 12.54 -15.48
CA TRP A 106 -2.85 12.25 -15.15
C TRP A 106 -2.61 12.53 -13.67
N VAL A 107 -2.22 11.49 -12.93
CA VAL A 107 -1.86 11.57 -11.51
C VAL A 107 -0.34 11.48 -11.41
N MET A 108 0.27 12.39 -10.65
CA MET A 108 1.72 12.53 -10.51
C MET A 108 2.13 12.74 -9.06
N LEU A 109 3.23 12.14 -8.60
CA LEU A 109 4.03 12.67 -7.50
C LEU A 109 4.91 13.76 -8.08
N ILE A 110 4.89 14.94 -7.49
CA ILE A 110 5.76 16.03 -7.90
C ILE A 110 6.58 16.54 -6.72
N ASP A 111 7.78 17.01 -7.02
CA ASP A 111 8.67 17.66 -6.07
C ASP A 111 8.55 19.19 -6.17
N LEU A 112 8.00 19.80 -5.13
CA LEU A 112 7.87 21.26 -5.02
C LEU A 112 9.01 21.89 -4.21
N SER A 113 10.02 21.13 -3.78
CA SER A 113 11.09 21.59 -2.89
C SER A 113 11.83 22.84 -3.37
N PHE A 114 11.87 23.08 -4.68
CA PHE A 114 12.51 24.24 -5.31
C PHE A 114 11.53 25.28 -5.88
N TYR A 115 10.22 25.02 -5.81
CA TYR A 115 9.18 25.91 -6.30
C TYR A 115 8.51 26.69 -5.15
N GLY A 116 8.17 26.00 -4.06
CA GLY A 116 7.42 26.56 -2.94
C GLY A 116 6.30 25.63 -2.50
N ASP A 117 5.12 26.18 -2.21
CA ASP A 117 3.97 25.39 -1.75
C ASP A 117 2.96 25.10 -2.87
N ARG A 118 2.17 24.05 -2.64
CA ARG A 118 1.14 23.58 -3.58
C ARG A 118 0.02 24.59 -3.88
N ARG A 119 -0.30 25.49 -2.94
CA ARG A 119 -1.38 26.48 -3.12
C ARG A 119 -0.95 27.57 -4.10
N ASN A 120 0.33 27.94 -4.11
CA ASN A 120 0.86 28.85 -5.12
C ASN A 120 0.78 28.23 -6.52
N LEU A 121 1.07 26.93 -6.65
CA LEU A 121 0.97 26.21 -7.93
C LEU A 121 -0.47 26.20 -8.47
N GLU A 122 -1.44 25.87 -7.61
CA GLU A 122 -2.86 25.89 -7.96
C GLU A 122 -3.35 27.29 -8.34
N ARG A 123 -2.89 28.32 -7.61
CA ARG A 123 -3.23 29.71 -7.91
C ARG A 123 -2.69 30.14 -9.27
N GLU A 124 -1.41 29.90 -9.55
CA GLU A 124 -0.82 30.24 -10.86
C GLU A 124 -1.48 29.48 -12.01
N PHE A 125 -1.80 28.19 -11.81
CA PHE A 125 -2.56 27.43 -12.80
C PHE A 125 -3.90 28.10 -13.09
N LYS A 126 -4.63 28.47 -12.03
CA LYS A 126 -5.93 29.13 -12.14
C LYS A 126 -5.82 30.48 -12.85
N GLU A 127 -4.82 31.30 -12.53
CA GLU A 127 -4.59 32.59 -13.17
C GLU A 127 -4.37 32.44 -14.69
N LEU A 128 -3.58 31.44 -15.10
CA LEU A 128 -3.38 31.14 -16.53
C LEU A 128 -4.65 30.62 -17.21
N LYS A 129 -5.45 29.81 -16.51
CA LYS A 129 -6.74 29.33 -17.02
C LYS A 129 -7.76 30.45 -17.16
N ASP A 130 -7.88 31.33 -16.17
CA ASP A 130 -8.79 32.46 -16.17
C ASP A 130 -8.39 33.51 -17.23
N ALA A 131 -7.12 33.52 -17.65
CA ALA A 131 -6.59 34.35 -18.75
C ALA A 131 -6.63 33.69 -20.14
N ASP A 132 -7.22 32.49 -20.28
CA ASP A 132 -7.24 31.71 -21.53
C ASP A 132 -5.85 31.49 -22.16
N ASP A 133 -4.83 31.27 -21.33
CA ASP A 133 -3.45 31.12 -21.82
C ASP A 133 -3.31 29.90 -22.77
N PRO A 134 -2.80 30.08 -24.00
CA PRO A 134 -2.67 29.00 -24.98
C PRO A 134 -1.82 27.81 -24.51
N SER A 135 -0.91 28.01 -23.56
CA SER A 135 -0.06 26.95 -23.00
C SER A 135 -0.83 25.91 -22.20
N LEU A 136 -2.07 26.20 -21.80
CA LEU A 136 -2.98 25.30 -21.08
C LEU A 136 -4.27 24.99 -21.87
N SER A 137 -4.27 25.20 -23.19
CA SER A 137 -5.42 24.99 -24.07
C SER A 137 -5.96 23.54 -24.11
N TYR A 138 -5.13 22.57 -23.75
CA TYR A 138 -5.48 21.15 -23.63
C TYR A 138 -5.63 20.67 -22.19
N VAL A 139 -5.46 21.57 -21.22
CA VAL A 139 -5.51 21.24 -19.80
C VAL A 139 -6.76 21.86 -19.20
N ASP A 140 -7.66 21.02 -18.70
CA ASP A 140 -8.97 21.45 -18.21
C ASP A 140 -8.90 21.87 -16.74
N SER A 141 -8.25 21.05 -15.91
CA SER A 141 -8.12 21.33 -14.47
C SER A 141 -6.84 20.76 -13.86
N MET A 142 -6.45 21.34 -12.72
CA MET A 142 -5.39 20.88 -11.85
C MET A 142 -5.88 20.91 -10.40
N ARG A 143 -5.51 19.89 -9.63
CA ARG A 143 -5.62 19.89 -8.16
C ARG A 143 -4.40 19.26 -7.53
N THR A 144 -4.11 19.64 -6.30
CA THR A 144 -2.98 19.11 -5.52
C THR A 144 -3.42 18.57 -4.16
N GLU A 145 -2.78 17.50 -3.73
CA GLU A 145 -2.99 16.87 -2.42
C GLU A 145 -1.61 16.62 -1.78
N PRO A 146 -1.43 16.86 -0.47
CA PRO A 146 -0.15 16.60 0.18
C PRO A 146 0.19 15.10 0.12
N SER A 147 1.46 14.78 -0.10
CA SER A 147 1.93 13.39 0.06
C SER A 147 2.22 13.11 1.53
N ASN A 148 1.79 11.95 2.01
CA ASN A 148 2.11 11.40 3.33
C ASN A 148 3.43 10.60 3.33
N LEU A 149 4.16 10.55 2.21
CA LEU A 149 5.40 9.77 2.09
C LEU A 149 6.43 10.16 3.16
N ALA A 150 6.65 11.45 3.37
CA ALA A 150 7.58 11.96 4.39
C ALA A 150 7.17 11.51 5.81
N ASP A 151 5.87 11.56 6.12
CA ASP A 151 5.33 11.12 7.40
C ASP A 151 5.50 9.61 7.59
N ARG A 152 5.20 8.80 6.57
CA ARG A 152 5.42 7.35 6.62
C ARG A 152 6.89 7.00 6.82
N TYR A 153 7.78 7.71 6.15
CA TYR A 153 9.22 7.48 6.26
C TYR A 153 9.84 7.92 7.59
N THR A 154 9.24 8.91 8.28
CA THR A 154 9.80 9.48 9.52
C THR A 154 9.07 9.06 10.80
N LYS A 155 7.78 8.77 10.70
CA LYS A 155 6.88 8.47 11.83
C LYS A 155 6.27 7.08 11.77
N GLY A 156 6.39 6.37 10.65
CA GLY A 156 5.85 5.02 10.47
C GLY A 156 4.33 5.01 10.26
N SER A 157 3.74 3.82 10.24
CA SER A 157 2.32 3.58 9.96
C SER A 157 1.37 3.91 11.12
N ALA A 158 1.86 3.91 12.36
CA ALA A 158 1.06 4.20 13.55
C ALA A 158 1.19 5.64 14.05
N ALA A 159 1.69 6.56 13.21
CA ALA A 159 1.83 7.97 13.55
C ALA A 159 0.50 8.56 14.04
N GLY A 160 0.50 9.18 15.22
CA GLY A 160 -0.69 9.78 15.83
C GLY A 160 -1.61 8.81 16.59
N ASN A 161 -1.31 7.51 16.63
CA ASN A 161 -2.06 6.54 17.45
C ASN A 161 -1.55 6.54 18.89
N ALA A 162 -2.33 7.09 19.82
CA ALA A 162 -1.95 7.19 21.24
C ALA A 162 -1.78 5.84 21.96
N ARG A 163 -2.29 4.73 21.39
CA ARG A 163 -2.19 3.37 21.97
C ARG A 163 -1.00 2.57 21.44
N VAL A 164 -0.27 3.11 20.46
CA VAL A 164 0.86 2.43 19.83
C VAL A 164 2.09 3.32 19.94
N LEU A 165 3.02 2.93 20.81
CA LEU A 165 4.29 3.60 20.89
C LEU A 165 5.13 3.23 19.66
N THR A 166 5.53 4.24 18.89
CA THR A 166 6.32 4.07 17.68
C THR A 166 7.73 4.60 17.90
N ARG A 167 8.75 3.78 17.60
CA ARG A 167 10.15 4.14 17.73
C ARG A 167 10.89 3.90 16.41
N PRO A 168 11.43 4.93 15.74
CA PRO A 168 12.30 4.72 14.57
C PRO A 168 13.62 4.08 14.99
N LEU A 169 14.02 3.05 14.26
CA LEU A 169 15.28 2.33 14.44
C LEU A 169 16.25 2.77 13.35
N ARG A 170 17.26 3.54 13.74
CA ARG A 170 18.22 4.13 12.80
C ARG A 170 19.33 3.12 12.49
N LYS A 171 19.61 2.93 11.20
CA LYS A 171 20.88 2.37 10.73
C LYS A 171 21.89 3.52 10.59
N MET A 172 23.18 3.24 10.82
CA MET A 172 24.24 4.24 10.62
C MET A 172 24.50 4.50 9.12
N GLU A 173 24.23 3.50 8.27
CA GLU A 173 24.43 3.59 6.83
C GLU A 173 23.27 4.28 6.13
N LYS A 174 23.54 5.42 5.50
CA LYS A 174 22.55 6.16 4.69
C LYS A 174 22.42 5.66 3.25
N GLN A 175 23.25 4.69 2.83
CA GLN A 175 23.22 4.18 1.46
C GLN A 175 21.88 3.50 1.14
N GLY A 176 21.43 3.73 -0.09
CA GLY A 176 20.34 3.00 -0.69
C GLY A 176 20.72 1.52 -0.88
N THR A 177 19.72 0.71 -1.16
CA THR A 177 19.86 -0.71 -1.44
C THR A 177 19.30 -0.97 -2.82
N ILE A 178 20.04 -1.69 -3.65
CA ILE A 178 19.60 -2.02 -5.00
C ILE A 178 18.75 -3.29 -4.94
N ILE A 179 17.54 -3.24 -5.50
CA ILE A 179 16.73 -4.44 -5.75
C ILE A 179 17.40 -5.23 -6.87
N LYS A 180 17.69 -6.51 -6.62
CA LYS A 180 18.31 -7.39 -7.63
C LYS A 180 17.48 -8.65 -7.81
N ASN A 181 17.13 -8.98 -9.05
CA ASN A 181 16.37 -10.19 -9.38
C ASN A 181 15.08 -10.33 -8.54
N GLY A 182 14.32 -9.25 -8.41
CA GLY A 182 13.07 -9.14 -7.65
C GLY A 182 13.25 -9.22 -6.13
N THR A 183 14.48 -9.19 -5.64
CA THR A 183 14.83 -9.46 -4.25
C THR A 183 15.40 -8.22 -3.57
N LEU A 184 14.86 -7.91 -2.39
CA LEU A 184 15.35 -6.89 -1.49
C LEU A 184 16.15 -7.54 -0.34
N GLN A 185 17.38 -7.07 -0.12
CA GLN A 185 18.20 -7.47 1.03
C GLN A 185 18.03 -6.46 2.17
N LEU A 186 17.66 -6.92 3.36
CA LEU A 186 17.65 -6.07 4.54
C LEU A 186 19.10 -5.80 5.01
N PRO A 187 19.39 -4.56 5.45
CA PRO A 187 20.67 -4.23 6.08
C PRO A 187 20.91 -5.04 7.36
N GLU A 188 22.17 -5.39 7.64
CA GLU A 188 22.56 -6.17 8.82
C GLU A 188 22.10 -5.55 10.15
N ALA A 189 22.11 -4.21 10.24
CA ALA A 189 21.58 -3.52 11.41
C ALA A 189 20.11 -3.85 11.69
N TYR A 190 19.28 -3.98 10.65
CA TYR A 190 17.87 -4.33 10.79
C TYR A 190 17.68 -5.80 11.17
N LEU A 191 18.49 -6.69 10.62
CA LEU A 191 18.52 -8.10 11.06
C LEU A 191 18.90 -8.22 12.54
N GLY A 192 19.86 -7.40 12.99
CA GLY A 192 20.25 -7.29 14.40
C GLY A 192 19.10 -6.84 15.30
N PHE A 193 18.30 -5.85 14.88
CA PHE A 193 17.12 -5.40 15.63
C PHE A 193 15.98 -6.43 15.63
N LEU A 194 15.76 -7.13 14.50
CA LEU A 194 14.78 -8.19 14.40
C LEU A 194 15.17 -9.40 15.27
N GLY A 195 16.46 -9.64 15.46
CA GLY A 195 16.99 -10.81 16.16
C GLY A 195 16.80 -12.13 15.39
N LYS A 196 16.43 -12.05 14.11
CA LYS A 196 16.17 -13.19 13.22
C LYS A 196 16.49 -12.85 11.77
N ARG A 197 16.88 -13.88 11.02
CA ARG A 197 17.20 -13.80 9.59
C ARG A 197 16.11 -14.40 8.70
N ASP A 198 15.26 -15.23 9.28
CA ASP A 198 14.13 -15.87 8.61
C ASP A 198 12.84 -15.44 9.29
N SER A 199 11.82 -15.08 8.53
CA SER A 199 10.51 -14.68 9.09
C SER A 199 9.45 -14.65 8.00
N PRO A 200 8.21 -15.03 8.29
CA PRO A 200 7.10 -14.64 7.44
C PRO A 200 6.94 -13.11 7.48
N VAL A 201 6.69 -12.51 6.32
CA VAL A 201 6.58 -11.07 6.11
C VAL A 201 5.31 -10.79 5.31
N MET A 202 4.54 -9.82 5.77
CA MET A 202 3.45 -9.22 5.02
C MET A 202 3.98 -7.99 4.27
N LEU A 203 3.85 -8.01 2.96
CA LEU A 203 4.17 -6.91 2.06
C LEU A 203 2.89 -6.10 1.86
N ILE A 204 2.97 -4.78 2.04
CA ILE A 204 1.82 -3.87 1.95
C ILE A 204 2.22 -2.70 1.06
N GLY A 205 1.69 -2.67 -0.16
CA GLY A 205 1.86 -1.55 -1.07
C GLY A 205 0.88 -0.43 -0.72
N ASP A 206 1.40 0.78 -0.60
CA ASP A 206 0.59 1.99 -0.45
C ASP A 206 0.71 2.83 -1.72
N SER A 207 -0.26 2.67 -2.62
CA SER A 207 -0.34 3.42 -3.87
C SER A 207 -0.53 4.92 -3.67
N ASN A 208 -1.05 5.35 -2.50
CA ASN A 208 -1.22 6.77 -2.20
C ASN A 208 0.07 7.41 -1.70
N SER A 209 1.14 6.63 -1.53
CA SER A 209 2.46 7.14 -1.15
C SER A 209 3.57 6.62 -2.05
N TRP A 210 3.27 5.69 -2.98
CA TRP A 210 4.24 4.89 -3.73
C TRP A 210 5.35 4.30 -2.84
N LEU A 211 4.95 3.67 -1.73
CA LEU A 211 5.86 2.99 -0.80
C LEU A 211 5.46 1.54 -0.58
N LEU A 212 6.41 0.76 -0.12
CA LEU A 212 6.20 -0.59 0.36
C LEU A 212 6.46 -0.67 1.87
N SER A 213 5.55 -1.27 2.59
CA SER A 213 5.71 -1.62 3.99
C SER A 213 5.92 -3.13 4.13
N LEU A 214 6.95 -3.50 4.89
CA LEU A 214 7.29 -4.88 5.23
C LEU A 214 7.00 -5.10 6.71
N SER A 215 5.91 -5.80 7.02
CA SER A 215 5.49 -6.11 8.38
C SER A 215 5.88 -7.54 8.75
N PHE A 216 6.65 -7.70 9.84
CA PHE A 216 7.16 -9.02 10.23
C PHE A 216 6.18 -9.75 11.14
N LEU A 217 5.80 -10.96 10.73
CA LEU A 217 4.87 -11.79 11.48
C LEU A 217 5.59 -12.68 12.50
N SER A 218 4.80 -13.30 13.38
CA SER A 218 5.29 -14.34 14.29
C SER A 218 5.76 -15.56 13.50
N GLU A 219 6.82 -16.22 13.96
CA GLU A 219 7.26 -17.51 13.40
C GLU A 219 6.23 -18.63 13.59
N LYS A 220 5.32 -18.44 14.55
CA LYS A 220 4.20 -19.36 14.81
C LYS A 220 2.97 -19.06 13.97
N ALA A 221 3.02 -18.04 13.10
CA ALA A 221 1.87 -17.66 12.28
C ALA A 221 1.42 -18.84 11.41
N ASP A 222 0.13 -19.15 11.44
CA ASP A 222 -0.48 -20.18 10.59
C ASP A 222 -1.50 -19.48 9.70
N LEU A 223 -1.08 -19.16 8.48
CA LEU A 223 -1.84 -18.28 7.61
C LEU A 223 -2.73 -19.05 6.64
N TRP A 224 -3.96 -18.56 6.51
CA TRP A 224 -4.95 -19.11 5.58
C TRP A 224 -5.58 -17.99 4.76
N LYS A 225 -5.67 -18.21 3.45
CA LYS A 225 -6.46 -17.39 2.55
C LYS A 225 -7.86 -17.99 2.45
N LEU A 226 -8.85 -17.20 2.80
CA LEU A 226 -10.26 -17.59 2.78
C LEU A 226 -11.02 -16.71 1.80
N THR A 227 -11.86 -17.33 0.99
CA THR A 227 -12.73 -16.64 0.04
C THR A 227 -14.17 -16.94 0.38
N TYR A 228 -14.97 -15.90 0.60
CA TYR A 228 -16.38 -15.99 0.89
C TYR A 228 -17.22 -15.33 -0.18
N THR A 229 -18.41 -15.90 -0.40
CA THR A 229 -19.56 -15.16 -0.88
C THR A 229 -20.40 -14.79 0.34
N ILE A 230 -20.73 -13.51 0.49
CA ILE A 230 -21.59 -12.98 1.56
C ILE A 230 -22.70 -12.12 0.96
N PRO A 231 -23.82 -11.86 1.67
CA PRO A 231 -24.85 -10.95 1.19
C PRO A 231 -24.31 -9.51 1.13
N ASP A 232 -24.68 -8.76 0.08
CA ASP A 232 -24.37 -7.33 -0.03
C ASP A 232 -25.40 -6.50 0.76
N ARG A 233 -25.27 -6.52 2.09
CA ARG A 233 -26.13 -5.77 3.01
C ARG A 233 -25.36 -5.23 4.21
N PRO A 234 -25.88 -4.18 4.90
CA PRO A 234 -25.31 -3.72 6.16
C PRO A 234 -25.14 -4.87 7.16
N GLY A 235 -23.96 -4.94 7.78
CA GLY A 235 -23.64 -5.94 8.80
C GLY A 235 -23.05 -7.25 8.29
N ALA A 236 -23.07 -7.55 6.98
CA ALA A 236 -22.59 -8.85 6.48
C ALA A 236 -21.11 -9.13 6.79
N ILE A 237 -20.22 -8.14 6.58
CA ILE A 237 -18.79 -8.26 6.96
C ILE A 237 -18.64 -8.40 8.48
N TYR A 238 -19.48 -7.70 9.27
CA TYR A 238 -19.45 -7.81 10.73
C TYR A 238 -19.82 -9.22 11.19
N GLU A 239 -20.89 -9.81 10.67
CA GLU A 239 -21.36 -11.14 11.05
C GLU A 239 -20.27 -12.19 10.85
N ILE A 240 -19.64 -12.23 9.66
CA ILE A 240 -18.57 -13.18 9.37
C ILE A 240 -17.28 -12.89 10.16
N SER A 241 -16.91 -11.62 10.33
CA SER A 241 -15.69 -11.25 11.08
C SER A 241 -15.85 -11.51 12.58
N ASN A 242 -17.04 -11.29 13.13
CA ASN A 242 -17.36 -11.58 14.53
C ASN A 242 -17.33 -13.09 14.80
N ALA A 243 -17.89 -13.89 13.88
CA ALA A 243 -17.82 -15.34 13.96
C ALA A 243 -16.37 -15.87 13.99
N MET A 244 -15.44 -15.23 13.27
CA MET A 244 -14.01 -15.55 13.33
C MET A 244 -13.36 -15.11 14.63
N ALA A 245 -13.70 -13.92 15.12
CA ALA A 245 -13.17 -13.39 16.37
C ALA A 245 -13.55 -14.27 17.58
N GLU A 246 -14.76 -14.84 17.60
CA GLU A 246 -15.19 -15.79 18.63
C GLU A 246 -14.30 -17.04 18.72
N GLU A 247 -13.69 -17.44 17.60
CA GLU A 247 -12.78 -18.58 17.50
C GLU A 247 -11.30 -18.18 17.70
N SER A 248 -11.02 -16.92 18.05
CA SER A 248 -9.68 -16.34 18.15
C SER A 248 -8.89 -16.35 16.84
N ILE A 249 -9.59 -16.25 15.70
CA ILE A 249 -8.96 -16.12 14.38
C ILE A 249 -8.70 -14.63 14.10
N ASN A 250 -7.46 -14.27 13.79
CA ASN A 250 -7.08 -12.89 13.53
C ASN A 250 -7.07 -12.59 12.03
N ILE A 251 -7.80 -11.58 11.58
CA ILE A 251 -7.80 -11.15 10.17
C ILE A 251 -6.61 -10.19 9.95
N LEU A 252 -5.69 -10.55 9.06
CA LEU A 252 -4.51 -9.75 8.74
C LEU A 252 -4.72 -8.83 7.53
N ALA A 253 -5.44 -9.32 6.53
CA ALA A 253 -5.76 -8.57 5.31
C ALA A 253 -7.17 -8.91 4.84
N GLY A 254 -7.86 -7.94 4.24
CA GLY A 254 -9.19 -8.12 3.70
C GLY A 254 -9.38 -7.36 2.39
N TYR A 255 -10.18 -7.94 1.49
CA TYR A 255 -10.59 -7.37 0.23
C TYR A 255 -12.05 -7.74 -0.01
N SER A 256 -12.87 -6.75 -0.34
CA SER A 256 -14.26 -6.99 -0.72
C SER A 256 -14.57 -6.40 -2.08
N GLN A 257 -15.51 -7.05 -2.78
CA GLN A 257 -16.00 -6.60 -4.07
C GLN A 257 -17.47 -6.96 -4.21
N VAL A 258 -18.31 -5.98 -4.52
CA VAL A 258 -19.72 -6.23 -4.89
C VAL A 258 -19.75 -7.01 -6.20
N LEU A 259 -20.41 -8.16 -6.19
CA LEU A 259 -20.65 -8.98 -7.38
C LEU A 259 -21.99 -8.65 -8.02
N ILE A 260 -23.02 -8.49 -7.19
CA ILE A 260 -24.37 -8.07 -7.60
C ILE A 260 -24.86 -7.09 -6.54
N TYR A 261 -25.12 -5.86 -6.97
CA TYR A 261 -25.51 -4.77 -6.06
C TYR A 261 -26.78 -5.13 -5.28
N TYR A 262 -26.75 -4.92 -3.96
CA TYR A 262 -27.79 -5.29 -2.99
C TYR A 262 -28.11 -6.79 -2.89
N GLN A 263 -27.25 -7.66 -3.41
CA GLN A 263 -27.47 -9.10 -3.33
C GLN A 263 -26.23 -9.86 -2.87
N LYS A 264 -25.08 -9.63 -3.51
CA LYS A 264 -23.93 -10.54 -3.41
C LYS A 264 -22.61 -9.80 -3.42
N MET A 265 -21.74 -10.18 -2.48
CA MET A 265 -20.38 -9.64 -2.33
C MET A 265 -19.38 -10.80 -2.22
N LEU A 266 -18.23 -10.62 -2.87
CA LEU A 266 -17.03 -11.40 -2.63
C LEU A 266 -16.29 -10.79 -1.44
N PHE A 267 -15.90 -11.62 -0.47
CA PHE A 267 -15.07 -11.22 0.65
C PHE A 267 -13.88 -12.17 0.78
N GLU A 268 -12.70 -11.69 0.43
CA GLU A 268 -11.44 -12.42 0.50
C GLU A 268 -10.60 -11.89 1.64
N ILE A 269 -10.09 -12.79 2.47
CA ILE A 269 -9.28 -12.42 3.63
C ILE A 269 -8.07 -13.34 3.77
N VAL A 270 -7.04 -12.83 4.42
CA VAL A 270 -5.95 -13.65 4.98
C VAL A 270 -6.05 -13.58 6.49
N VAL A 271 -6.06 -14.76 7.11
CA VAL A 271 -6.21 -14.91 8.55
C VAL A 271 -5.01 -15.64 9.14
N ASP A 272 -4.67 -15.32 10.39
CA ASP A 272 -3.76 -16.09 11.24
C ASP A 272 -4.58 -16.91 12.24
N ILE A 273 -4.42 -18.23 12.18
CA ILE A 273 -5.15 -19.20 13.00
C ILE A 273 -4.29 -19.77 14.13
N SER A 274 -3.08 -19.24 14.33
CA SER A 274 -2.16 -19.71 15.37
C SER A 274 -2.72 -19.62 16.80
N GLY A 275 -3.70 -18.73 17.03
CA GLY A 275 -4.43 -18.58 18.29
C GLY A 275 -5.78 -19.30 18.36
N CYS A 276 -6.15 -20.08 17.33
CA CYS A 276 -7.47 -20.70 17.21
C CYS A 276 -7.75 -21.68 18.36
N LYS A 277 -8.92 -21.54 19.01
CA LYS A 277 -9.27 -22.26 20.25
C LYS A 277 -9.41 -23.77 20.08
N SER A 278 -9.81 -24.23 18.91
CA SER A 278 -10.30 -25.61 18.70
C SER A 278 -9.22 -26.62 18.29
N GLY A 279 -7.96 -26.20 18.12
CA GLY A 279 -6.88 -27.09 17.66
C GLY A 279 -7.15 -27.56 16.22
N CYS A 280 -6.42 -26.99 15.26
CA CYS A 280 -6.76 -26.95 13.82
C CYS A 280 -6.70 -28.28 13.03
N ALA A 281 -6.93 -29.44 13.66
CA ALA A 281 -6.90 -30.74 12.98
C ALA A 281 -7.91 -30.83 11.81
N ASP A 282 -8.99 -30.04 11.85
CA ASP A 282 -9.94 -29.89 10.74
C ASP A 282 -10.50 -28.47 10.61
N PHE A 283 -9.59 -27.51 10.38
CA PHE A 283 -9.94 -26.09 10.30
C PHE A 283 -10.97 -25.77 9.20
N LYS A 284 -10.93 -26.49 8.06
CA LYS A 284 -11.85 -26.28 6.94
C LYS A 284 -13.28 -26.66 7.31
N ASP A 285 -13.49 -27.84 7.89
CA ASP A 285 -14.82 -28.28 8.28
C ASP A 285 -15.38 -27.42 9.41
N HIS A 286 -14.52 -26.95 10.32
CA HIS A 286 -14.91 -25.99 11.33
C HIS A 286 -15.41 -24.68 10.72
N LEU A 287 -14.67 -24.09 9.77
CA LEU A 287 -15.10 -22.89 9.05
C LEU A 287 -16.41 -23.11 8.28
N LEU A 288 -16.58 -24.25 7.62
CA LEU A 288 -17.81 -24.57 6.89
C LEU A 288 -19.02 -24.58 7.83
N LYS A 289 -18.90 -25.24 8.98
CA LYS A 289 -19.97 -25.28 10.00
C LYS A 289 -20.27 -23.89 10.55
N LYS A 290 -19.23 -23.11 10.90
CA LYS A 290 -19.39 -21.76 11.42
C LYS A 290 -20.06 -20.84 10.40
N THR A 291 -19.62 -20.90 9.14
CA THR A 291 -20.20 -20.12 8.04
C THR A 291 -21.65 -20.49 7.78
N ALA A 292 -21.97 -21.78 7.74
CA ALA A 292 -23.35 -22.24 7.56
C ALA A 292 -24.29 -21.76 8.67
N SER A 293 -23.79 -21.57 9.88
CA SER A 293 -24.57 -21.06 11.02
C SER A 293 -24.99 -19.60 10.87
N LEU A 294 -24.32 -18.82 10.00
CA LEU A 294 -24.67 -17.43 9.68
C LEU A 294 -25.82 -17.31 8.68
N GLY A 295 -26.23 -18.42 8.07
CA GLY A 295 -27.32 -18.47 7.10
C GLY A 295 -26.88 -18.86 5.69
N LYS A 296 -27.85 -19.21 4.84
CA LYS A 296 -27.63 -19.76 3.49
C LYS A 296 -26.95 -18.80 2.51
N GLU A 297 -27.00 -17.51 2.82
CA GLU A 297 -26.40 -16.45 1.99
C GLU A 297 -24.88 -16.31 2.20
N PHE A 298 -24.35 -16.90 3.29
CA PHE A 298 -22.93 -16.98 3.56
C PHE A 298 -22.38 -18.31 3.05
N SER A 299 -21.34 -18.25 2.22
CA SER A 299 -20.74 -19.43 1.63
C SER A 299 -19.23 -19.28 1.57
N LEU A 300 -18.52 -20.27 2.15
CA LEU A 300 -17.08 -20.41 1.97
C LEU A 300 -16.82 -21.00 0.59
N VAL A 301 -16.16 -20.23 -0.27
CA VAL A 301 -15.83 -20.61 -1.65
C VAL A 301 -14.51 -21.38 -1.69
N SER A 302 -13.49 -20.88 -0.99
CA SER A 302 -12.20 -21.56 -0.89
C SER A 302 -11.50 -21.28 0.44
N ALA A 303 -10.70 -22.25 0.88
CA ALA A 303 -9.82 -22.14 2.03
C ALA A 303 -8.48 -22.79 1.70
N GLU A 304 -7.44 -21.96 1.63
CA GLU A 304 -6.10 -22.34 1.17
C GLU A 304 -5.09 -21.96 2.24
N LYS A 305 -4.27 -22.93 2.66
CA LYS A 305 -3.16 -22.65 3.56
C LYS A 305 -2.09 -21.89 2.79
N ILE A 306 -1.61 -20.77 3.34
CA ILE A 306 -0.47 -20.06 2.78
C ILE A 306 0.78 -20.75 3.27
N THR A 307 1.48 -21.41 2.35
CA THR A 307 2.76 -22.06 2.61
C THR A 307 3.90 -21.17 2.15
N PHE A 308 4.79 -20.88 3.08
CA PHE A 308 6.05 -20.20 2.82
C PHE A 308 7.07 -21.23 2.32
N MET A 309 7.03 -21.56 1.02
CA MET A 309 8.03 -22.43 0.38
C MET A 309 9.41 -21.79 0.33
#